data_AF-A0A9J6B1J7-F1
#
_entry.id   AF-A0A9J6B1J7-F1
#
_cell.length_a   1.000
_cell.length_b   1.000
_cell.length_c   1.000
_cell.angle_alpha   90.00
_cell.angle_beta   90.00
_cell.angle_gamma   90.00
#
_symmetry.space_group_name_H-M   'P 1'
#
loop_
_entity.id
_entity.type
_entity.pdbx_description
1 polymer ?
#
loop_
_entity_poly.entity_id
_entity_poly.type
_entity_poly.pdbx_seq_one_letter_code
_entity_poly.pdbx_strand_id
1 'polypeptide(L)'
;MDKLRRSQEKNPNTSHNKKNQSFLVSSSSIVYSKEKAGIVVVLDFDKTIIDVDSDNWVVDELGATDLFNQLLSTMPWNTLMDRMMEELHVQGKTIAEVLKRVPIHPRIVPAN
;
A
#
# COMPACT_ATOMS: atom_id res chain seq x y z
N MET A 1 -53.01 40.77 -4.38
CA MET A 1 -51.62 41.28 -4.32
C MET A 1 -50.72 40.21 -3.72
N ASP A 2 -50.46 39.23 -4.56
CA ASP A 2 -49.32 38.31 -4.69
C ASP A 2 -48.44 37.92 -3.49
N LYS A 3 -48.60 36.66 -3.08
CA LYS A 3 -47.57 35.84 -2.44
C LYS A 3 -46.47 35.53 -3.47
N LEU A 4 -45.36 36.28 -3.47
CA LEU A 4 -44.14 35.87 -4.18
C LEU A 4 -43.34 34.86 -3.35
N ARG A 5 -43.72 33.59 -3.48
CA ARG A 5 -42.96 32.43 -3.02
C ARG A 5 -41.83 32.18 -4.02
N ARG A 6 -40.62 32.71 -3.79
CA ARG A 6 -39.43 32.31 -4.56
C ARG A 6 -39.00 30.91 -4.11
N SER A 7 -39.36 29.90 -4.89
CA SER A 7 -38.74 28.58 -4.83
C SER A 7 -37.24 28.72 -5.14
N GLN A 8 -36.39 28.35 -4.20
CA GLN A 8 -34.99 28.06 -4.50
C GLN A 8 -34.98 26.77 -5.33
N GLU A 9 -34.71 26.94 -6.62
CA GLU A 9 -34.55 25.85 -7.59
C GLU A 9 -33.28 25.07 -7.21
N LYS A 10 -33.46 23.88 -6.63
CA LYS A 10 -32.35 22.96 -6.35
C LYS A 10 -31.73 22.54 -7.67
N ASN A 11 -30.48 22.98 -7.90
CA ASN A 11 -29.65 22.54 -9.01
C ASN A 11 -29.54 21.00 -9.03
N PRO A 12 -30.03 20.31 -10.08
CA PRO A 12 -30.08 18.85 -10.13
C PRO A 12 -28.71 18.16 -10.30
N ASN A 13 -27.61 18.92 -10.43
CA ASN A 13 -26.28 18.35 -10.65
C ASN A 13 -25.45 18.15 -9.37
N THR A 14 -26.02 18.33 -8.18
CA THR A 14 -25.30 18.04 -6.92
C THR A 14 -25.67 16.65 -6.40
N SER A 15 -25.22 15.62 -7.10
CA SER A 15 -25.15 14.25 -6.58
C SER A 15 -23.79 13.67 -6.93
N HIS A 16 -22.79 13.94 -6.08
CA HIS A 16 -21.62 13.08 -6.01
C HIS A 16 -22.09 11.73 -5.46
N ASN A 17 -22.45 10.84 -6.39
CA ASN A 17 -22.90 9.50 -6.12
C ASN A 17 -21.73 8.67 -5.57
N LYS A 18 -21.55 8.72 -4.24
CA LYS A 18 -20.61 7.90 -3.45
C LYS A 18 -21.08 6.44 -3.33
N LYS A 19 -21.78 5.91 -4.34
CA LYS A 19 -22.34 4.55 -4.29
C LYS A 19 -21.58 3.66 -5.27
N ASN A 20 -20.97 2.62 -4.69
CA ASN A 20 -20.43 1.42 -5.34
C ASN A 20 -18.98 1.55 -5.83
N GLN A 21 -18.09 1.95 -4.92
CA GLN A 21 -16.65 1.66 -5.02
C GLN A 21 -16.31 0.72 -3.86
N SER A 22 -15.93 -0.51 -4.17
CA SER A 22 -15.41 -1.46 -3.19
C SER A 22 -13.91 -1.62 -3.41
N PHE A 23 -13.15 -1.43 -2.34
CA PHE A 23 -11.73 -1.74 -2.27
C PHE A 23 -11.60 -3.06 -1.52
N LEU A 24 -10.94 -4.04 -2.14
CA LEU A 24 -10.50 -5.25 -1.45
C LEU A 24 -9.00 -5.10 -1.20
N VAL A 25 -8.62 -5.18 0.07
CA VAL A 25 -7.22 -5.16 0.49
C VAL A 25 -6.81 -6.59 0.81
N SER A 26 -5.87 -7.13 0.03
CA SER A 26 -5.11 -8.32 0.38
C SER A 26 -3.76 -7.86 0.93
N SER A 27 -3.09 -8.70 1.74
CA SER A 27 -1.77 -8.41 2.31
C SER A 27 -0.69 -8.04 1.28
N SER A 28 -0.92 -8.35 0.00
CA SER A 28 0.05 -8.14 -1.10
C SER A 28 -0.46 -7.25 -2.23
N SER A 29 -1.75 -6.87 -2.26
CA SER A 29 -2.29 -6.04 -3.35
C SER A 29 -3.57 -5.31 -2.96
N ILE A 30 -3.76 -4.14 -3.58
CA ILE A 30 -5.02 -3.40 -3.51
C ILE A 30 -5.77 -3.62 -4.82
N VAL A 31 -7.04 -4.04 -4.70
CA VAL A 31 -7.93 -4.27 -5.83
C VAL A 31 -9.03 -3.23 -5.85
N TYR A 32 -9.11 -2.46 -6.95
CA TYR A 32 -10.22 -1.54 -7.22
C TYR A 32 -11.18 -2.13 -8.25
N SER A 33 -12.49 -2.09 -7.99
CA SER A 33 -13.53 -2.46 -8.96
C SER A 33 -14.58 -1.36 -9.14
N LYS A 34 -14.99 -1.11 -10.40
CA LYS A 34 -16.06 -0.15 -10.76
C LYS A 34 -17.21 -0.88 -11.46
N GLU A 35 -18.42 -0.80 -10.88
CA GLU A 35 -19.59 -1.59 -11.30
C GLU A 35 -20.27 -1.25 -12.64
N LYS A 36 -19.62 -0.56 -13.59
CA LYS A 36 -20.25 -0.29 -14.91
C LYS A 36 -19.44 -0.65 -16.14
N ALA A 37 -18.17 -0.98 -15.97
CA ALA A 37 -17.31 -1.62 -16.95
C ALA A 37 -16.28 -2.33 -16.08
N GLY A 38 -16.26 -3.67 -16.07
CA GLY A 38 -15.48 -4.47 -15.12
C GLY A 38 -13.97 -4.26 -15.24
N ILE A 39 -13.49 -3.11 -14.79
CA ILE A 39 -12.08 -2.75 -14.73
C ILE A 39 -11.61 -3.08 -13.33
N VAL A 40 -10.66 -4.00 -13.26
CA VAL A 40 -9.94 -4.35 -12.05
C VAL A 40 -8.55 -3.74 -12.15
N VAL A 41 -8.20 -2.87 -11.20
CA VAL A 41 -6.83 -2.37 -11.06
C VAL A 41 -6.19 -3.11 -9.89
N VAL A 42 -5.06 -3.77 -10.14
CA VAL A 42 -4.24 -4.44 -9.13
C VAL A 42 -2.94 -3.66 -9.05
N LEU A 43 -2.65 -3.09 -7.88
CA LEU A 43 -1.38 -2.44 -7.61
C LEU A 43 -0.50 -3.40 -6.80
N ASP A 44 0.72 -3.58 -7.29
CA ASP A 44 1.81 -4.20 -6.55
C ASP A 44 2.32 -3.25 -5.44
N PHE A 45 3.05 -3.78 -4.47
CA PHE A 45 3.63 -3.00 -3.39
C PHE A 45 4.98 -2.40 -3.79
N ASP A 46 5.94 -3.25 -4.13
CA ASP A 46 7.33 -2.87 -4.43
C ASP A 46 7.43 -2.02 -5.69
N LYS A 47 8.19 -0.92 -5.59
CA LYS A 47 8.45 0.02 -6.70
C LYS A 47 7.18 0.52 -7.42
N THR A 48 6.01 0.37 -6.79
CA THR A 48 4.70 0.77 -7.31
C THR A 48 3.98 1.65 -6.29
N ILE A 49 3.73 1.12 -5.07
CA ILE A 49 3.19 1.89 -3.95
C ILE A 49 4.33 2.57 -3.19
N ILE A 50 5.38 1.81 -2.87
CA ILE A 50 6.61 2.33 -2.24
C ILE A 50 7.66 2.64 -3.30
N ASP A 51 8.58 3.56 -3.00
CA ASP A 51 9.61 4.02 -3.94
C ASP A 51 10.89 3.14 -3.94
N VAL A 52 10.87 2.05 -3.17
CA VAL A 52 12.03 1.18 -2.95
C VAL A 52 11.64 -0.29 -3.11
N ASP A 53 12.66 -1.15 -3.06
CA ASP A 53 12.52 -2.60 -2.93
C ASP A 53 12.40 -2.95 -1.44
N SER A 54 11.31 -3.59 -1.03
CA SER A 54 11.02 -3.83 0.39
C SER A 54 11.98 -4.82 1.05
N ASP A 55 12.48 -5.81 0.31
CA ASP A 55 13.47 -6.76 0.84
C ASP A 55 14.76 -6.01 1.21
N ASN A 56 15.31 -5.23 0.27
CA ASN A 56 16.49 -4.40 0.54
C ASN A 56 16.25 -3.40 1.68
N TRP A 57 15.09 -2.75 1.70
CA TRP A 57 14.75 -1.78 2.75
C TRP A 57 14.75 -2.43 4.14
N VAL A 58 14.15 -3.62 4.28
CA VAL A 58 14.10 -4.34 5.56
C VAL A 58 15.50 -4.78 5.99
N VAL A 59 16.31 -5.29 5.07
CA VAL A 59 17.71 -5.71 5.34
C VAL A 59 18.51 -4.54 5.91
N ASP A 60 18.46 -3.39 5.25
CA ASP A 60 19.28 -2.23 5.61
C ASP A 60 18.77 -1.56 6.89
N GLU A 61 17.46 -1.30 6.99
CA GLU A 61 16.88 -0.57 8.13
C GLU A 61 16.89 -1.36 9.44
N LEU A 62 16.95 -2.70 9.36
CA LEU A 62 17.12 -3.54 10.54
C LEU A 62 18.59 -3.85 10.84
N GLY A 63 19.53 -3.33 10.05
CA GLY A 63 20.96 -3.57 10.22
C GLY A 63 21.34 -5.04 10.00
N ALA A 64 20.68 -5.72 9.06
CA ALA A 64 20.90 -7.13 8.72
C ALA A 64 21.86 -7.33 7.54
N THR A 65 22.39 -6.25 6.94
CA THR A 65 23.23 -6.28 5.73
C THR A 65 24.42 -7.26 5.84
N ASP A 66 25.10 -7.30 6.98
CA ASP A 66 26.25 -8.21 7.19
C ASP A 66 25.80 -9.69 7.20
N LEU A 67 24.73 -9.99 7.93
CA LEU A 67 24.14 -11.33 7.97
C LEU A 67 23.65 -11.75 6.59
N PHE A 68 22.96 -10.85 5.89
CA PHE A 68 22.48 -11.07 4.54
C PHE A 68 23.64 -11.42 3.59
N ASN A 69 24.71 -10.63 3.58
CA ASN A 69 25.88 -10.86 2.72
C ASN A 69 26.57 -12.20 3.02
N GLN A 70 26.65 -12.58 4.30
CA GLN A 70 27.18 -13.89 4.70
C GLN A 70 26.31 -15.02 4.14
N LEU A 71 24.99 -14.95 4.33
CA LEU A 71 24.07 -16.01 3.93
C LEU A 71 23.90 -16.10 2.40
N LEU A 72 23.98 -14.97 1.67
CA LEU A 72 23.77 -14.89 0.22
C LEU A 72 24.71 -15.81 -0.57
N SER A 73 25.92 -16.01 -0.07
CA SER A 73 26.91 -16.90 -0.68
C SER A 73 26.65 -18.39 -0.44
N THR A 74 25.74 -18.74 0.49
CA THR A 74 25.61 -20.11 1.03
C THR A 74 24.26 -20.77 0.76
N MET A 75 23.21 -19.99 0.46
CA MET A 75 21.86 -20.53 0.27
C MET A 75 21.03 -19.71 -0.72
N PRO A 76 19.97 -20.31 -1.31
CA PRO A 76 19.04 -19.59 -2.18
C PRO A 76 18.31 -18.46 -1.45
N TRP A 77 17.91 -17.43 -2.21
CA TRP A 77 17.25 -16.22 -1.72
C TRP A 77 16.11 -16.48 -0.73
N ASN A 78 15.16 -17.36 -1.06
CA ASN A 78 13.98 -17.57 -0.19
C ASN A 78 14.38 -18.16 1.16
N THR A 79 15.24 -19.19 1.15
CA THR A 79 15.76 -19.80 2.38
C THR A 79 16.60 -18.81 3.19
N LEU A 80 17.33 -17.91 2.51
CA LEU A 80 18.05 -16.82 3.15
C LEU A 80 17.08 -15.88 3.88
N MET A 81 16.07 -15.39 3.17
CA MET A 81 15.10 -14.46 3.72
C MET A 81 14.34 -15.08 4.90
N ASP A 82 13.93 -16.34 4.78
CA ASP A 82 13.30 -17.10 5.87
C ASP A 82 14.18 -17.11 7.13
N ARG A 83 15.46 -17.49 6.98
CA ARG A 83 16.41 -17.52 8.09
C ARG A 83 16.67 -16.14 8.67
N MET A 84 16.82 -15.13 7.83
CA MET A 84 17.06 -13.76 8.27
C MET A 84 15.89 -13.24 9.11
N MET A 85 14.65 -13.50 8.70
CA MET A 85 13.46 -13.11 9.46
C MET A 85 13.39 -13.80 10.82
N GLU A 86 13.80 -15.06 10.92
CA GLU A 86 13.92 -15.78 12.21
C GLU A 86 14.94 -15.11 13.14
N GLU A 87 16.15 -14.82 12.64
CA GLU A 87 17.20 -14.17 13.43
C GLU A 87 16.79 -12.77 13.91
N LEU A 88 16.13 -11.98 13.04
CA LEU A 88 15.60 -10.67 13.38
C LEU A 88 14.50 -10.76 14.45
N HIS A 89 13.62 -11.77 14.35
CA HIS A 89 12.58 -12.02 15.33
C HIS A 89 13.17 -12.36 16.70
N VAL A 90 14.21 -13.20 16.76
CA VAL A 90 14.92 -13.55 18.01
C VAL A 90 15.57 -12.31 18.65
N GLN A 91 16.04 -11.36 17.84
CA GLN A 91 16.58 -10.07 18.31
C GLN A 91 15.49 -9.06 18.75
N GLY A 92 14.20 -9.42 18.65
CA GLY A 92 13.08 -8.55 18.98
C GLY A 92 12.82 -7.44 17.96
N LYS A 93 13.41 -7.52 16.76
CA LYS A 93 13.20 -6.55 15.68
C LYS A 93 11.95 -6.91 14.89
N THR A 94 11.16 -5.90 14.52
CA THR A 94 9.92 -6.13 13.75
C THR A 94 9.91 -5.37 12.44
N ILE A 95 9.43 -6.00 11.37
CA ILE A 95 9.29 -5.36 10.05
C ILE A 95 8.32 -4.17 10.08
N ALA A 96 7.35 -4.19 11.00
CA ALA A 96 6.34 -3.14 11.13
C ALA A 96 6.95 -1.77 11.50
N GLU A 97 8.07 -1.75 12.24
CA GLU A 97 8.75 -0.51 12.64
C GLU A 97 9.46 0.16 11.47
N VAL A 98 9.99 -0.63 10.52
CA VAL A 98 10.70 -0.10 9.34
C VAL A 98 9.74 0.24 8.21
N LEU A 99 8.65 -0.52 8.05
CA LEU A 99 7.64 -0.24 7.00
C LEU A 99 6.86 1.05 7.26
N LYS A 100 6.74 1.52 8.50
CA LYS A 100 6.15 2.84 8.80
C LYS A 100 6.96 4.02 8.26
N ARG A 101 8.24 3.81 7.98
CA ARG A 101 9.20 4.84 7.55
C ARG A 101 9.62 4.68 6.09
N VAL A 102 9.07 3.68 5.39
CA VAL A 102 9.38 3.41 3.98
C VAL A 102 8.94 4.60 3.12
N PRO A 103 9.74 5.06 2.15
CA PRO A 103 9.33 6.11 1.24
C PRO A 103 8.19 5.62 0.35
N ILE A 104 7.09 6.37 0.33
CA ILE A 104 5.97 6.17 -0.60
C ILE A 104 6.36 6.78 -1.96
N HIS A 105 6.05 6.09 -3.05
CA HIS A 105 6.37 6.58 -4.40
C HIS A 105 5.71 7.96 -4.62
N PRO A 106 6.41 8.99 -5.14
CA PRO A 106 5.94 10.39 -5.13
C PRO A 106 4.61 10.65 -5.85
N ARG A 107 4.20 9.74 -6.73
CA ARG A 107 2.92 9.82 -7.48
C ARG A 107 1.75 9.13 -6.77
N ILE A 108 1.99 8.46 -5.64
CA ILE A 108 0.95 7.86 -4.82
C ILE A 108 0.45 8.94 -3.86
N VAL A 109 -0.80 9.33 -4.06
CA VAL A 109 -1.47 10.32 -3.21
C VAL A 109 -2.12 9.63 -2.01
N PRO A 110 -1.96 10.16 -0.78
CA PRO A 110 -2.68 9.63 0.38
C PRO A 110 -4.19 9.64 0.14
N ALA A 111 -4.87 8.63 0.67
CA ALA A 111 -6.32 8.67 0.73
C ALA A 111 -6.75 9.68 1.81
N ASN A 112 -7.65 10.59 1.44
CA ASN A 112 -8.24 11.59 2.32
C ASN A 112 -9.38 11.01 3.16
#